data_AF-A0A536BY95-F1
#
_entry.id   AF-A0A536BY95-F1
#
_cell.length_a   1.000
_cell.length_b   1.000
_cell.length_c   1.000
_cell.angle_alpha   90.00
_cell.angle_beta   90.00
_cell.angle_gamma   90.00
#
_symmetry.space_group_name_H-M   'P 1'
#
loop_
_entity.id
_entity.type
_entity.pdbx_description
1 polymer ?
#
loop_
_entity_poly.entity_id
_entity_poly.type
_entity_poly.pdbx_seq_one_letter_code
_entity_poly.pdbx_strand_id
1 'polypeptide(L)'
;MDIVRAPRSSTRRRTRAALEYDRASIQAGIALVAGRHARRVVLSGLPTGERLLAEAVGEGLEAGVRVRLDRGAGSPAALVLTPMES
;
A
#
# COMPACT_ATOMS: atom_id res chain seq x y z
N MET A 1 -7.16 39.69 -20.46
CA MET A 1 -6.05 38.97 -19.82
C MET A 1 -6.68 37.80 -19.09
N ASP A 2 -6.85 36.69 -19.81
CA ASP A 2 -7.67 35.57 -19.36
C ASP A 2 -6.82 34.54 -18.63
N ILE A 3 -7.00 34.44 -17.32
CA ILE A 3 -6.40 33.38 -16.51
C ILE A 3 -7.30 32.14 -16.65
N VAL A 4 -7.00 31.30 -17.63
CA VAL A 4 -7.60 29.97 -17.76
C VAL A 4 -7.09 29.11 -16.61
N ARG A 5 -7.88 29.00 -15.53
CA ARG A 5 -7.63 28.06 -14.43
C ARG A 5 -7.92 26.64 -14.93
N ALA A 6 -6.87 25.82 -15.06
CA ALA A 6 -7.01 24.41 -15.38
C ALA A 6 -7.91 23.69 -14.34
N PRO A 7 -8.77 22.74 -14.77
CA PRO A 7 -9.73 22.10 -13.89
C PRO A 7 -9.04 21.20 -12.86
N ARG A 8 -9.38 21.37 -11.58
CA ARG A 8 -8.92 20.57 -10.42
C ARG A 8 -9.36 19.08 -10.45
N SER A 9 -9.93 18.63 -11.55
CA SER A 9 -10.60 17.34 -11.72
C SER A 9 -9.62 16.20 -12.08
N SER A 10 -8.52 16.51 -12.75
CA SER A 10 -7.52 15.53 -13.20
C SER A 10 -6.67 14.98 -12.05
N THR A 11 -6.28 15.85 -11.10
CA THR A 11 -5.49 15.47 -9.92
C THR A 11 -6.26 14.53 -9.00
N ARG A 12 -7.55 14.81 -8.71
CA ARG A 12 -8.37 13.94 -7.85
C ARG A 12 -8.57 12.53 -8.42
N ARG A 13 -8.74 12.40 -9.74
CA ARG A 13 -8.87 11.09 -10.40
C ARG A 13 -7.57 10.27 -10.31
N ARG A 14 -6.41 10.91 -10.53
CA ARG A 14 -5.11 10.24 -10.35
C ARG A 14 -4.88 9.77 -8.92
N THR A 15 -5.26 10.57 -7.93
CA THR A 15 -5.15 10.20 -6.50
C THR A 15 -6.05 9.01 -6.14
N ARG A 16 -7.28 8.95 -6.69
CA ARG A 16 -8.19 7.83 -6.44
C ARG A 16 -7.67 6.53 -7.07
N ALA A 17 -7.25 6.57 -8.34
CA ALA A 17 -6.72 5.40 -9.03
C ALA A 17 -5.45 4.86 -8.35
N ALA A 18 -4.57 5.74 -7.87
CA ALA A 18 -3.39 5.35 -7.10
C ALA A 18 -3.76 4.65 -5.78
N LEU A 19 -4.78 5.14 -5.08
CA LEU A 19 -5.25 4.53 -3.84
C LEU A 19 -5.91 3.16 -4.06
N GLU A 20 -6.67 3.00 -5.14
CA GLU A 20 -7.25 1.71 -5.52
C GLU A 20 -6.17 0.71 -5.93
N TYR A 21 -5.17 1.14 -6.69
CA TYR A 21 -4.02 0.31 -7.08
C TYR A 21 -3.21 -0.14 -5.86
N ASP A 22 -2.92 0.78 -4.93
CA ASP A 22 -2.16 0.48 -3.72
C ASP A 22 -2.93 -0.50 -2.83
N ARG A 23 -4.25 -0.30 -2.66
CA ARG A 23 -5.11 -1.23 -1.91
C ARG A 23 -5.09 -2.63 -2.52
N ALA A 24 -5.27 -2.74 -3.84
CA ALA A 24 -5.24 -4.03 -4.52
C ALA A 24 -3.87 -4.73 -4.36
N SER A 25 -2.78 -3.97 -4.46
CA SER A 25 -1.42 -4.49 -4.26
C SER A 25 -1.19 -5.00 -2.83
N ILE A 26 -1.69 -4.28 -1.84
CA ILE A 26 -1.63 -4.68 -0.42
C ILE A 26 -2.42 -5.97 -0.19
N GLN A 27 -3.67 -6.03 -0.67
CA GLN A 27 -4.52 -7.21 -0.52
C GLN A 27 -3.92 -8.44 -1.18
N ALA A 28 -3.34 -8.29 -2.38
CA ALA A 28 -2.60 -9.37 -3.03
C ALA A 28 -1.38 -9.82 -2.22
N GLY A 29 -0.62 -8.87 -1.66
CA GLY A 29 0.51 -9.17 -0.78
C GLY A 29 0.10 -9.95 0.47
N ILE A 30 -1.00 -9.56 1.12
CA ILE A 30 -1.55 -10.27 2.29
C ILE A 30 -1.94 -11.69 1.89
N ALA A 31 -2.69 -11.86 0.79
CA ALA A 31 -3.12 -13.16 0.31
C ALA A 31 -1.95 -14.11 -0.01
N LEU A 32 -0.85 -13.60 -0.58
CA LEU A 32 0.35 -14.39 -0.83
C LEU A 32 1.00 -14.90 0.45
N VAL A 33 1.04 -14.08 1.51
CA VAL A 33 1.64 -14.49 2.80
C VAL A 33 0.71 -15.41 3.57
N ALA A 34 -0.58 -15.08 3.64
CA ALA A 34 -1.60 -15.89 4.32
C ALA A 34 -1.77 -17.27 3.66
N GLY A 35 -1.76 -17.34 2.32
CA GLY A 35 -1.78 -18.58 1.56
C GLY A 35 -0.45 -19.36 1.58
N ARG A 36 0.55 -18.88 2.32
CA ARG A 36 1.90 -19.49 2.44
C ARG A 36 2.64 -19.62 1.10
N HIS A 37 2.24 -18.84 0.09
CA HIS A 37 2.93 -18.75 -1.19
C HIS A 37 4.21 -17.92 -1.10
N ALA A 38 4.30 -17.01 -0.12
CA ALA A 38 5.49 -16.23 0.18
C ALA A 38 5.72 -16.15 1.70
N ARG A 39 6.99 -16.24 2.13
CA ARG A 39 7.38 -16.05 3.54
C ARG A 39 7.56 -14.57 3.91
N ARG A 40 7.75 -13.71 2.91
CA ARG A 40 7.90 -12.27 3.05
C ARG A 40 7.54 -11.61 1.73
N VAL A 41 6.74 -10.55 1.79
CA VAL A 41 6.46 -9.66 0.65
C VAL A 41 6.88 -8.25 1.02
N VAL A 42 7.53 -7.56 0.08
CA VAL A 42 7.92 -6.15 0.23
C VAL A 42 7.26 -5.37 -0.89
N LEU A 43 6.31 -4.51 -0.54
CA LEU A 43 5.62 -3.64 -1.47
C LEU A 43 6.26 -2.26 -1.44
N SER A 44 7.09 -1.97 -2.44
CA SER A 44 7.73 -0.67 -2.63
C SER A 44 7.02 0.16 -3.70
N GLY A 45 7.14 1.48 -3.64
CA GLY A 45 6.63 2.37 -4.68
C GLY A 45 5.11 2.56 -4.65
N LEU A 46 4.48 2.35 -3.48
CA LEU A 46 3.06 2.64 -3.25
C LEU A 46 2.90 4.14 -2.93
N PRO A 47 2.49 5.00 -3.87
CA PRO A 47 2.41 6.46 -3.68
C PRO A 47 1.48 6.88 -2.52
N THR A 48 0.55 6.02 -2.13
CA THR A 48 -0.41 6.23 -1.04
C THR A 48 -0.39 5.12 0.00
N GLY A 49 0.55 4.16 -0.07
CA GLY A 49 0.62 3.00 0.82
C GLY A 49 0.67 3.36 2.31
N GLU A 50 1.32 4.46 2.67
CA GLU A 50 1.36 4.97 4.05
C GLU A 50 -0.03 5.37 4.57
N ARG A 51 -0.90 5.90 3.71
CA ARG A 51 -2.28 6.27 4.08
C ARG A 51 -3.14 5.05 4.34
N LEU A 52 -2.80 3.93 3.69
CA LEU A 52 -3.50 2.66 3.83
C LEU A 52 -2.91 1.79 4.95
N LEU A 53 -1.86 2.23 5.64
CA LEU A 53 -1.17 1.40 6.64
C LEU A 53 -2.12 0.90 7.73
N ALA A 54 -3.01 1.74 8.26
CA ALA A 54 -3.95 1.33 9.31
C ALA A 54 -4.93 0.25 8.83
N GLU A 55 -5.47 0.42 7.62
CA GLU A 55 -6.36 -0.54 6.97
C GLU A 55 -5.61 -1.85 6.70
N ALA A 56 -4.42 -1.77 6.12
CA ALA A 56 -3.56 -2.91 5.80
C ALA A 56 -3.14 -3.71 7.05
N VAL A 57 -2.87 -3.03 8.17
CA VAL A 57 -2.57 -3.69 9.45
C VAL A 57 -3.80 -4.43 9.97
N GLY A 58 -4.98 -3.82 9.90
CA GLY A 58 -6.24 -4.48 10.28
C GLY A 58 -6.50 -5.73 9.44
N GLU A 59 -6.48 -5.60 8.11
CA GLU A 59 -6.66 -6.74 7.19
C GLU A 59 -5.60 -7.82 7.40
N GLY A 60 -4.35 -7.42 7.62
CA GLY A 60 -3.25 -8.35 7.88
C GLY A 60 -3.47 -9.14 9.17
N LEU A 61 -3.86 -8.49 10.27
CA LEU A 61 -4.12 -9.14 11.54
C LEU A 61 -5.21 -10.21 11.43
N GLU A 62 -6.32 -9.90 10.76
CA GLU A 62 -7.40 -10.86 10.52
C GLU A 62 -6.93 -12.06 9.68
N ALA A 63 -5.92 -11.86 8.82
CA ALA A 63 -5.33 -12.89 7.97
C ALA A 63 -4.09 -13.59 8.58
N GLY A 64 -3.70 -13.29 9.82
CA GLY A 64 -2.48 -13.85 10.44
C GLY A 64 -1.16 -13.31 9.85
N VAL A 65 -1.21 -12.14 9.20
CA VAL A 65 -0.10 -11.46 8.53
C VAL A 65 0.28 -10.18 9.26
N ARG A 66 1.54 -10.08 9.67
CA ARG A 66 2.11 -8.84 10.20
C ARG A 66 2.46 -7.90 9.05
N VAL A 67 1.85 -6.72 9.03
CA VAL A 67 2.17 -5.63 8.09
C VAL A 67 2.95 -4.54 8.82
N ARG A 68 4.10 -4.12 8.27
CA ARG A 68 4.94 -3.06 8.84
C ARG A 68 5.36 -2.08 7.76
N LEU A 69 5.38 -0.80 8.12
CA LEU A 69 6.04 0.21 7.30
C LEU A 69 7.56 0.17 7.54
N ASP A 70 8.31 0.03 6.47
CA ASP A 70 9.77 0.14 6.46
C ASP A 70 10.17 1.44 5.74
N ARG A 71 10.95 2.26 6.43
CA ARG A 71 11.52 3.50 5.91
C ARG A 71 13.03 3.41 6.01
N GLY A 72 13.65 2.75 5.03
CA GLY A 72 15.10 2.72 4.90
C GLY A 72 15.64 4.13 4.64
N ALA A 73 16.78 4.47 5.22
CA ALA A 73 17.45 5.75 4.95
C ALA A 73 17.75 5.89 3.44
N GLY A 74 17.09 6.84 2.78
CA GLY A 74 17.26 7.09 1.34
C GLY A 74 16.45 6.19 0.39
N SER A 75 15.59 5.30 0.91
CA SER A 75 14.70 4.47 0.09
C SER A 75 13.24 4.94 0.16
N PRO A 76 12.44 4.75 -0.90
CA PRO A 76 11.00 4.93 -0.82
C PRO A 76 10.41 4.06 0.29
N ALA A 77 9.40 4.57 0.99
CA ALA A 77 8.70 3.79 2.01
C ALA A 77 8.12 2.50 1.39
N ALA A 78 8.22 1.41 2.12
CA ALA A 78 7.75 0.10 1.70
C ALA A 78 6.88 -0.54 2.79
N LEU A 79 5.88 -1.31 2.38
CA LEU A 79 5.15 -2.18 3.30
C LEU A 79 5.79 -3.57 3.27
N VAL A 80 6.17 -4.06 4.43
CA VAL A 80 6.74 -5.39 4.63
C VAL A 80 5.67 -6.27 5.29
N LEU A 81 5.36 -7.37 4.63
CA LEU A 81 4.36 -8.35 5.05
C LEU A 81 5.05 -9.67 5.38
N THR A 82 4.78 -10.21 6.57
CA THR A 82 5.37 -11.47 7.06
C THR A 82 4.34 -12.26 7.87
N PRO A 83 4.37 -13.60 7.89
CA PRO A 83 3.46 -14.37 8.73
C PRO A 83 3.71 -14.07 10.22
N MET A 84 2.64 -14.08 11.03
CA MET A 84 2.75 -13.84 12.47
C MET A 84 3.33 -15.03 13.24
N GLU A 85 3.16 -16.23 12.70
CA GLU A 85 3.56 -17.52 13.29
C GLU A 85 5.06 -17.86 13.10
N SER A 86 5.86 -16.88 12.66
CA SER A 86 7.26 -17.08 12.31
C SER A 86 8.22 -16.98 13.47
#